data_AF-A0A2V6FUJ3-F1
#
_entry.id   AF-A0A2V6FUJ3-F1
#
_cell.length_a   1.000
_cell.length_b   1.000
_cell.length_c   1.000
_cell.angle_alpha   90.00
_cell.angle_beta   90.00
_cell.angle_gamma   90.00
#
_symmetry.space_group_name_H-M   'P 1'
#
loop_
_entity.id
_entity.type
_entity.pdbx_description
1 polymer ?
#
loop_
_entity_poly.entity_id
_entity_poly.type
_entity_poly.pdbx_seq_one_letter_code
_entity_poly.pdbx_strand_id
1 'polypeptide(L)'
;MSPLSYAAREGHLHIVRRLLERGADPNMPEDAAPDGRALYEACCRNHLEIAELLLKHGANPNAGMDSCECCLRIGAVYHGDSAKPLQRLLRRHGAITPSYARGRKG
;
A
#
# COMPACT_ATOMS: atom_id res chain seq x y z
N MET A 1 13.70 3.92 3.66
CA MET A 1 12.68 3.79 4.73
C MET A 1 12.46 5.15 5.37
N SER A 2 11.35 5.82 5.04
CA SER A 2 10.94 7.10 5.63
C SER A 2 10.24 6.92 6.99
N PRO A 3 10.10 7.99 7.80
CA PRO A 3 9.30 7.93 9.04
C PRO A 3 7.86 7.49 8.79
N LEU A 4 7.26 7.91 7.67
CA LEU A 4 5.89 7.55 7.31
C LEU A 4 5.78 6.07 6.95
N SER A 5 6.70 5.53 6.14
CA SER A 5 6.67 4.10 5.78
C SER A 5 7.02 3.19 6.95
N TYR A 6 7.92 3.61 7.85
CA TYR A 6 8.19 2.89 9.09
C TYR A 6 6.97 2.85 10.01
N ALA A 7 6.34 4.00 10.28
CA ALA A 7 5.14 4.06 11.11
C ALA A 7 3.98 3.25 10.51
N ALA A 8 3.84 3.26 9.18
CA ALA A 8 2.85 2.47 8.48
C ALA A 8 3.12 0.96 8.63
N ARG A 9 4.39 0.53 8.53
CA ARG A 9 4.79 -0.88 8.74
C ARG A 9 4.50 -1.37 10.16
N GLU A 10 4.85 -0.57 11.16
CA GLU A 10 4.70 -0.95 12.58
C GLU A 10 3.26 -0.84 13.09
N GLY A 11 2.33 -0.27 12.31
CA GLY A 11 0.92 -0.13 12.73
C GLY A 11 0.64 1.12 13.59
N HIS A 12 1.52 2.11 13.57
CA HIS A 12 1.44 3.29 14.43
C HIS A 12 0.49 4.37 13.85
N LEU A 13 -0.82 4.10 13.86
CA LEU A 13 -1.84 4.97 13.25
C LEU A 13 -1.73 6.44 13.66
N HIS A 14 -1.51 6.72 14.95
CA HIS A 14 -1.41 8.08 15.48
C HIS A 14 -0.18 8.83 14.95
N ILE A 15 0.93 8.12 14.71
CA ILE A 15 2.15 8.69 14.11
C ILE A 15 1.92 8.94 12.62
N VAL A 16 1.33 7.97 11.90
CA VAL A 16 0.98 8.13 10.47
C VAL A 16 0.12 9.37 10.26
N ARG A 17 -0.96 9.51 11.05
CA ARG A 17 -1.84 10.69 11.03
C ARG A 17 -1.06 11.98 11.20
N ARG A 18 -0.23 12.07 12.25
CA ARG A 18 0.53 13.28 12.55
C ARG A 18 1.52 13.61 11.44
N LEU A 19 2.16 12.61 10.83
CA LEU A 19 3.10 12.84 9.72
C LEU A 19 2.37 13.38 8.49
N LEU A 20 1.23 12.80 8.12
CA LEU A 20 0.41 13.27 7.01
C LEU A 20 -0.13 14.69 7.24
N GLU A 21 -0.61 15.00 8.45
CA GLU A 21 -1.06 16.34 8.85
C GLU A 21 0.07 17.39 8.78
N ARG A 22 1.33 16.96 8.90
CA ARG A 22 2.52 17.81 8.77
C ARG A 22 3.06 17.89 7.33
N GLY A 23 2.33 17.34 6.36
CA GLY A 23 2.67 17.42 4.94
C GLY A 23 3.65 16.34 4.48
N ALA A 24 3.78 15.22 5.20
CA ALA A 24 4.52 14.08 4.67
C ALA A 24 3.85 13.58 3.39
N ASP A 25 4.63 13.42 2.32
CA ASP A 25 4.13 12.89 1.04
C ASP A 25 3.89 11.38 1.17
N PRO A 26 2.64 10.89 1.02
CA PRO A 26 2.35 9.46 1.07
C PRO A 26 2.93 8.67 -0.11
N ASN A 27 3.31 9.36 -1.19
CA ASN A 27 3.91 8.79 -2.39
C ASN A 27 5.42 8.99 -2.46
N MET A 28 6.05 9.42 -1.35
CA MET A 28 7.48 9.68 -1.30
C MET A 28 8.24 8.48 -1.89
N PRO A 29 9.06 8.69 -2.95
CA PRO A 29 9.84 7.62 -3.55
C PRO A 29 10.89 7.14 -2.55
N GLU A 30 11.03 5.83 -2.44
CA GLU A 30 12.08 5.18 -1.67
C GLU A 30 12.79 4.16 -2.56
N ASP A 31 14.07 3.86 -2.32
CA ASP A 31 14.94 3.11 -3.25
C ASP A 31 14.27 1.93 -3.97
N ALA A 32 13.58 1.05 -3.23
CA ALA A 32 12.92 -0.14 -3.76
C ALA A 32 11.41 0.03 -4.05
N ALA A 33 10.85 1.23 -3.87
CA ALA A 33 9.43 1.55 -4.02
C ALA A 33 9.26 2.98 -4.56
N PRO A 34 9.32 3.16 -5.89
CA PRO A 34 9.35 4.48 -6.52
C PRO A 34 8.03 5.27 -6.37
N ASP A 35 6.94 4.63 -5.93
CA ASP A 35 5.59 5.20 -6.00
C ASP A 35 4.73 5.02 -4.74
N GLY A 36 5.32 4.87 -3.54
CA GLY A 36 4.60 4.95 -2.26
C GLY A 36 4.81 3.76 -1.33
N ARG A 37 5.97 3.74 -0.64
CA ARG A 37 6.32 2.65 0.28
C ARG A 37 5.40 2.53 1.50
N ALA A 38 4.81 3.63 1.95
CA ALA A 38 3.96 3.62 3.15
C ALA A 38 2.70 2.77 2.97
N LEU A 39 2.02 2.89 1.82
CA LEU A 39 0.82 2.09 1.55
C LEU A 39 1.18 0.62 1.38
N TYR A 40 2.29 0.33 0.68
CA TYR A 40 2.83 -1.01 0.52
C TYR A 40 3.04 -1.71 1.88
N GLU A 41 3.77 -1.07 2.79
CA GLU A 41 4.07 -1.65 4.12
C GLU A 41 2.80 -1.87 4.96
N ALA A 42 1.84 -0.93 4.91
CA ALA A 42 0.54 -1.10 5.56
C ALA A 42 -0.21 -2.31 5.00
N CYS A 43 -0.16 -2.53 3.67
CA CYS A 43 -0.81 -3.66 3.03
C CYS A 43 -0.12 -4.99 3.34
N CYS A 44 1.22 -5.04 3.37
CA CYS A 44 2.00 -6.20 3.82
C CYS A 44 1.61 -6.68 5.21
N ARG A 45 1.25 -5.76 6.10
CA ARG A 45 0.91 -6.04 7.48
C ARG A 45 -0.59 -6.09 7.76
N ASN A 46 -1.42 -5.92 6.73
CA ASN A 46 -2.89 -5.87 6.81
C ASN A 46 -3.42 -4.76 7.76
N HIS A 47 -2.72 -3.63 7.83
CA HIS A 47 -3.10 -2.47 8.64
C HIS A 47 -4.18 -1.64 7.93
N LEU A 48 -5.43 -2.11 7.97
CA LEU A 48 -6.56 -1.54 7.23
C LEU A 48 -6.77 -0.04 7.47
N GLU A 49 -6.78 0.40 8.73
CA GLU A 49 -7.03 1.80 9.08
C GLU A 49 -5.93 2.75 8.58
N ILE A 50 -4.69 2.27 8.57
CA ILE A 50 -3.54 3.01 8.04
C ILE A 50 -3.62 3.10 6.52
N ALA A 51 -3.96 1.99 5.85
CA ALA A 51 -4.16 1.99 4.41
C ALA A 51 -5.28 2.96 3.99
N GLU A 52 -6.40 2.97 4.72
CA GLU A 52 -7.49 3.91 4.47
C GLU A 52 -7.06 5.36 4.65
N LEU A 53 -6.28 5.64 5.70
CA LEU A 53 -5.77 6.98 5.96
C LEU A 53 -4.80 7.43 4.85
N LEU A 54 -3.85 6.60 4.46
CA LEU A 54 -2.90 6.90 3.37
C LEU A 54 -3.64 7.16 2.05
N LEU A 55 -4.63 6.33 1.71
CA LEU A 55 -5.45 6.51 0.50
C LEU A 55 -6.26 7.80 0.52
N LYS A 56 -6.81 8.19 1.67
CA LYS A 56 -7.51 9.50 1.84
C LYS A 56 -6.58 10.69 1.64
N HIS A 57 -5.29 10.53 1.93
CA HIS A 57 -4.26 11.55 1.71
C HIS A 57 -3.62 11.47 0.31
N GLY A 58 -4.16 10.66 -0.60
CA GLY A 58 -3.72 10.61 -2.00
C GLY A 58 -2.60 9.61 -2.28
N ALA A 59 -2.38 8.62 -1.40
CA ALA A 59 -1.48 7.51 -1.71
C ALA A 59 -1.91 6.78 -2.99
N ASN A 60 -0.96 6.44 -3.85
CA ASN A 60 -1.19 5.66 -5.05
C ASN A 60 -1.68 4.25 -4.67
N PRO A 61 -2.93 3.86 -4.99
CA PRO A 61 -3.48 2.54 -4.65
C PRO A 61 -2.76 1.38 -5.34
N ASN A 62 -1.99 1.69 -6.39
CA ASN A 62 -1.20 0.74 -7.16
C ASN A 62 0.29 0.74 -6.79
N ALA A 63 0.68 1.47 -5.72
CA ALA A 63 2.04 1.49 -5.21
C ALA A 63 2.55 0.07 -4.97
N GLY A 64 3.77 -0.22 -5.43
CA GLY A 64 4.33 -1.56 -5.35
C GLY A 64 5.74 -1.63 -5.94
N MET A 65 6.52 -2.60 -5.48
CA MET A 65 7.86 -2.83 -6.03
C MET A 65 7.74 -3.43 -7.44
N ASP A 66 8.67 -3.06 -8.32
CA ASP A 66 8.73 -3.46 -9.75
C ASP A 66 8.68 -4.98 -9.99
N SER A 67 8.91 -5.80 -8.97
CA SER A 67 9.19 -7.22 -9.15
C SER A 67 8.05 -8.18 -8.81
N CYS A 68 7.15 -7.91 -7.86
CA CYS A 68 6.05 -8.83 -7.57
C CYS A 68 5.10 -8.25 -6.52
N GLU A 69 3.81 -8.31 -6.82
CA GLU A 69 2.68 -8.10 -5.90
C GLU A 69 2.35 -6.63 -5.55
N CYS A 70 1.45 -6.03 -6.34
CA CYS A 70 0.72 -4.85 -5.90
C CYS A 70 0.06 -5.10 -4.53
N CYS A 71 -0.18 -4.03 -3.77
CA CYS A 71 -0.93 -4.00 -2.49
C CYS A 71 -2.17 -4.91 -2.49
N LEU A 72 -2.84 -5.02 -3.65
CA LEU A 72 -4.03 -5.84 -3.86
C LEU A 72 -3.82 -7.36 -3.68
N ARG A 73 -2.62 -7.89 -3.96
CA ARG A 73 -2.29 -9.33 -3.86
C ARG A 73 -1.66 -9.70 -2.52
N ILE A 74 -0.81 -8.83 -1.99
CA ILE A 74 -0.01 -9.08 -0.78
C ILE A 74 -0.89 -9.45 0.42
N GLY A 75 -1.99 -8.73 0.63
CA GLY A 75 -2.91 -9.05 1.72
C GLY A 75 -3.43 -10.49 1.63
N ALA A 76 -3.77 -10.96 0.42
CA ALA A 76 -4.29 -12.31 0.21
C ALA A 76 -3.22 -13.39 0.47
N VAL A 77 -1.97 -13.13 0.07
CA VAL A 77 -0.86 -14.10 0.18
C VAL A 77 -0.48 -14.34 1.63
N TYR A 78 -0.37 -13.29 2.44
CA TYR A 78 0.08 -13.41 3.83
C TYR A 78 -1.05 -13.61 4.83
N HIS A 79 -2.26 -13.12 4.55
CA HIS A 79 -3.33 -13.02 5.54
C HIS A 79 -4.66 -13.70 5.13
N GLY A 80 -4.72 -14.25 3.91
CA GLY A 80 -5.88 -14.98 3.39
C GLY A 80 -7.18 -14.16 3.47
N ASP A 81 -8.21 -14.74 4.11
CA ASP A 81 -9.54 -14.15 4.22
C ASP A 81 -9.57 -12.83 5.02
N SER A 82 -8.65 -12.65 5.95
CA SER A 82 -8.60 -11.45 6.78
C SER A 82 -8.16 -10.20 6.00
N ALA A 83 -7.59 -10.35 4.80
CA ALA A 83 -7.28 -9.24 3.91
C ALA A 83 -8.41 -8.86 2.95
N LYS A 84 -9.55 -9.56 2.96
CA LYS A 84 -10.72 -9.20 2.14
C LYS A 84 -11.19 -7.74 2.33
N PRO A 85 -11.24 -7.18 3.55
CA PRO A 85 -11.57 -5.77 3.75
C PRO A 85 -10.56 -4.83 3.07
N LEU A 86 -9.27 -5.10 3.22
CA LEU A 86 -8.20 -4.32 2.61
C LEU A 86 -8.26 -4.37 1.08
N GLN A 87 -8.52 -5.54 0.50
CA GLN A 87 -8.71 -5.68 -0.94
C GLN A 87 -9.90 -4.86 -1.45
N ARG A 88 -11.03 -4.86 -0.72
CA ARG A 88 -12.21 -4.05 -1.08
C ARG A 88 -11.89 -2.56 -1.03
N LEU A 89 -11.17 -2.13 0.00
CA LEU A 89 -10.74 -0.74 0.14
C LEU A 89 -9.85 -0.31 -1.04
N LEU A 90 -8.80 -1.08 -1.33
CA LEU A 90 -7.89 -0.79 -2.45
C LEU A 90 -8.65 -0.72 -3.78
N ARG A 91 -9.56 -1.66 -4.06
CA ARG A 91 -10.39 -1.65 -5.28
C ARG A 91 -11.27 -0.40 -5.38
N ARG A 92 -11.86 0.07 -4.27
CA ARG A 92 -12.65 1.31 -4.25
C ARG A 92 -11.83 2.54 -4.58
N HIS A 93 -10.53 2.52 -4.25
CA HIS A 93 -9.60 3.58 -4.58
C HIS A 93 -8.93 3.41 -5.95
N GLY A 94 -9.32 2.42 -6.76
CA GLY A 94 -8.79 2.24 -8.11
C GLY A 94 -7.56 1.33 -8.20
N ALA A 95 -7.30 0.51 -7.17
CA ALA A 95 -6.29 -0.53 -7.28
C ALA A 95 -6.70 -1.55 -8.34
N ILE A 96 -5.84 -1.74 -9.33
CA ILE A 96 -5.99 -2.74 -10.37
C ILE A 96 -5.14 -3.96 -10.03
N THR A 97 -5.61 -5.15 -10.42
CA THR A 97 -4.74 -6.31 -10.53
C THR A 97 -3.95 -6.14 -11.83
N PRO A 98 -2.62 -5.98 -11.82
CA PRO A 98 -1.85 -6.01 -13.06
C PRO A 98 -2.13 -7.33 -13.76
N SER A 99 -2.56 -7.26 -15.01
CA SER A 99 -2.79 -8.43 -15.84
C SER A 99 -1.43 -9.01 -16.25
N TYR A 100 -0.80 -9.79 -15.37
CA TYR A 100 0.22 -10.74 -15.83
C TYR A 100 -0.40 -11.95 -16.57
N ALA A 101 -1.71 -11.93 -16.82
CA ALA A 101 -2.40 -12.87 -17.69
C ALA A 101 -2.49 -12.32 -19.13
N ARG A 102 -1.76 -12.99 -20.05
CA ARG A 102 -1.67 -12.79 -21.51
C ARG A 102 -0.61 -11.80 -22.00
N GLY A 103 0.65 -12.23 -21.95
CA GLY A 103 1.73 -11.42 -22.54
C GLY A 103 3.09 -12.10 -22.69
N ARG A 104 3.16 -13.42 -22.90
CA ARG A 104 4.30 -14.01 -23.63
C ARG A 104 3.73 -14.66 -24.88
N LYS A 105 3.70 -13.89 -25.97
CA LYS A 105 3.59 -14.46 -27.32
C LYS A 105 4.95 -15.10 -27.64
N GLY A 106 4.89 -16.30 -28.21
CA GLY A 106 5.84 -16.90 -29.16
C GLY A 106 7.30 -16.92 -28.76
#